data_AF-A0A2E5WHV6-F1
#
_entry.id   AF-A0A2E5WHV6-F1
#
_cell.length_a   1.000
_cell.length_b   1.000
_cell.length_c   1.000
_cell.angle_alpha   90.00
_cell.angle_beta   90.00
_cell.angle_gamma   90.00
#
_symmetry.space_group_name_H-M   'P 1'
#
loop_
_entity.id
_entity.type
_entity.pdbx_description
1 polymer ?
#
loop_
_entity_poly.entity_id
_entity_poly.type
_entity_poly.pdbx_seq_one_letter_code
_entity_poly.pdbx_strand_id
1 'polypeptide(L)'
;MTAKSWPVLRSYEGEHLQRIALPLGGIGTGTVSLGGRGNLTDWEVMNRPAKGFVPGPRFSGAPFLCLRAQPAGGDAVTRLLEGPVPAQEIQGDFGSVAPNHGMPRFGHARFDTAYPLGQVHLRDPDVPLRVRLEAFNPFVPADVESSS
;
A
#
# COMPACT_ATOMS: atom_id res chain seq x y z
N MET A 1 6.18 0.35 -24.90
CA MET A 1 4.87 0.80 -24.38
C MET A 1 5.09 2.07 -23.59
N THR A 2 4.62 3.21 -24.08
CA THR A 2 4.57 4.44 -23.27
C THR A 2 3.55 4.22 -22.16
N ALA A 3 4.01 4.17 -20.91
CA ALA A 3 3.10 4.08 -19.78
C ALA A 3 2.15 5.29 -19.84
N LYS A 4 0.83 5.05 -19.93
CA LYS A 4 -0.16 6.12 -19.80
C LYS A 4 0.05 6.75 -18.42
N SER A 5 0.32 8.05 -18.38
CA SER A 5 0.49 8.77 -17.12
C SER A 5 -0.87 8.95 -16.44
N TRP A 6 -1.03 8.41 -15.22
CA TRP A 6 -2.17 8.74 -14.38
C TRP A 6 -2.09 10.19 -13.89
N PRO A 7 -3.21 10.92 -13.81
CA PRO A 7 -3.21 12.28 -13.30
C PRO A 7 -2.76 12.32 -11.83
N VAL A 8 -2.11 13.42 -11.45
CA VAL A 8 -1.67 13.70 -10.08
C VAL A 8 -2.16 15.08 -9.70
N LEU A 9 -3.06 15.17 -8.72
CA LEU A 9 -3.52 16.43 -8.15
C LEU A 9 -2.74 16.79 -6.88
N ARG A 10 -2.37 15.78 -6.08
CA ARG A 10 -1.67 15.93 -4.80
C ARG A 10 -0.61 14.86 -4.64
N SER A 11 0.48 15.24 -3.98
CA SER A 11 1.60 14.37 -3.61
C SER A 11 1.85 14.47 -2.11
N TYR A 12 2.12 13.33 -1.48
CA TYR A 12 2.40 13.22 -0.06
C TYR A 12 3.64 12.36 0.19
N GLU A 13 4.43 12.75 1.18
CA GLU A 13 5.64 12.04 1.62
C GLU A 13 5.77 12.12 3.16
N GLY A 14 6.72 11.38 3.72
CA GLY A 14 7.06 11.43 5.14
C GLY A 14 5.87 11.09 6.05
N GLU A 15 5.65 11.90 7.09
CA GLU A 15 4.61 11.67 8.10
C GLU A 15 3.19 11.74 7.53
N HIS A 16 2.97 12.49 6.43
CA HIS A 16 1.65 12.57 5.80
C HIS A 16 1.15 11.21 5.30
N LEU A 17 2.06 10.30 4.95
CA LEU A 17 1.70 8.94 4.52
C LEU A 17 0.96 8.14 5.58
N GLN A 18 1.12 8.49 6.86
CA GLN A 18 0.47 7.81 7.99
C GLN A 18 -1.04 8.06 8.03
N ARG A 19 -1.54 9.09 7.32
CA ARG A 19 -2.94 9.51 7.34
C ARG A 19 -3.69 9.20 6.04
N ILE A 20 -3.04 8.50 5.11
CA ILE A 20 -3.63 8.14 3.82
C ILE A 20 -4.19 6.73 3.90
N ALA A 21 -5.45 6.58 3.52
CA ALA A 21 -6.14 5.32 3.29
C ALA A 21 -7.06 5.51 2.08
N LEU A 22 -6.63 5.06 0.90
CA LEU A 22 -7.43 5.09 -0.32
C LEU A 22 -8.31 3.84 -0.37
N PRO A 23 -9.65 3.97 -0.32
CA PRO A 23 -10.53 2.81 -0.33
C PRO A 23 -10.51 2.11 -1.70
N LEU A 24 -10.17 0.81 -1.72
CA LEU A 24 -10.30 -0.05 -2.89
C LEU A 24 -11.53 -0.94 -2.74
N GLY A 25 -12.57 -0.66 -3.53
CA GLY A 25 -13.85 -1.36 -3.51
C GLY A 25 -14.98 -0.45 -3.96
N GLY A 26 -15.89 -0.99 -4.78
CA GLY A 26 -17.06 -0.27 -5.24
C GLY A 26 -18.05 0.05 -4.11
N ILE A 27 -19.11 0.75 -4.45
CA ILE A 27 -20.18 1.10 -3.52
C ILE A 27 -20.88 -0.18 -3.07
N GLY A 28 -20.82 -0.49 -1.77
CA GLY A 28 -21.52 -1.64 -1.20
C GLY A 28 -20.77 -2.98 -1.28
N THR A 29 -19.59 -3.03 -1.91
CA THR A 29 -18.80 -4.29 -2.02
C THR A 29 -18.02 -4.66 -0.76
N GLY A 30 -17.93 -3.72 0.19
CA GLY A 30 -16.84 -3.71 1.16
C GLY A 30 -15.56 -3.14 0.56
N THR A 31 -14.55 -2.90 1.39
CA THR A 31 -13.35 -2.16 1.01
C THR A 31 -12.11 -2.73 1.66
N VAL A 32 -10.98 -2.66 0.95
CA VAL A 32 -9.64 -2.73 1.53
C VAL A 32 -8.93 -1.42 1.21
N SER A 33 -8.37 -0.74 2.20
CA SER A 33 -7.67 0.52 1.98
C SER A 33 -6.22 0.30 1.56
N LEU A 34 -5.76 1.02 0.54
CA LEU A 34 -4.34 1.23 0.25
C LEU A 34 -3.80 2.37 1.11
N GLY A 35 -2.92 2.06 2.04
CA GLY A 35 -2.24 3.02 2.89
C GLY A 35 -1.19 3.85 2.13
N GLY A 36 -0.83 5.02 2.66
CA GLY A 36 0.10 5.96 2.01
C GLY A 36 1.50 5.39 1.72
N ARG A 37 1.94 4.39 2.48
CA ARG A 37 3.20 3.68 2.26
C ARG A 37 3.08 2.44 1.37
N GLY A 38 1.90 2.12 0.86
CA GLY A 38 1.64 0.91 0.07
C GLY A 38 1.16 -0.30 0.86
N ASN A 39 1.02 -0.20 2.19
CA ASN A 39 0.47 -1.26 3.02
C ASN A 39 -1.05 -1.41 2.79
N LEU A 40 -1.59 -2.60 2.99
CA LEU A 40 -3.03 -2.84 2.99
C LEU A 40 -3.60 -2.72 4.41
N THR A 41 -4.67 -1.96 4.58
CA THR A 41 -5.33 -1.70 5.87
C THR A 41 -6.85 -1.61 5.71
N ASP A 42 -7.56 -1.36 6.80
CA ASP A 42 -9.02 -1.20 6.85
C ASP A 42 -9.76 -2.27 6.06
N TRP A 43 -9.59 -3.53 6.46
CA TRP A 43 -10.29 -4.65 5.82
C TRP A 43 -11.76 -4.66 6.24
N GLU A 44 -12.54 -3.78 5.64
CA GLU A 44 -13.97 -3.57 5.85
C GLU A 44 -14.77 -4.44 4.87
N VAL A 45 -14.56 -5.75 5.01
CA VAL A 45 -15.28 -6.79 4.28
C VAL A 45 -16.33 -7.43 5.20
N MET A 46 -17.31 -8.12 4.61
CA MET A 46 -18.40 -8.80 5.35
C MET A 46 -19.38 -7.84 6.06
N ASN A 47 -19.63 -6.66 5.49
CA ASN A 47 -20.58 -5.68 6.02
C ASN A 47 -20.28 -5.28 7.49
N ARG A 48 -18.99 -5.18 7.84
CA ARG A 48 -18.54 -4.83 9.19
C ARG A 48 -17.59 -3.64 9.13
N PRO A 49 -17.84 -2.56 9.90
CA PRO A 49 -16.86 -1.49 10.05
C PRO A 49 -15.61 -2.02 10.76
N ALA A 50 -14.43 -1.73 10.20
CA ALA A 50 -13.18 -2.38 10.60
C ALA A 50 -11.95 -1.50 10.31
N LYS A 51 -12.02 -0.21 10.62
CA LYS A 51 -10.86 0.70 10.53
C LYS A 51 -9.68 0.20 11.37
N GLY A 52 -8.50 0.22 10.78
CA GLY A 52 -7.25 -0.30 11.36
C GLY A 52 -7.16 -1.82 11.43
N PHE A 53 -8.21 -2.57 11.05
CA PHE A 53 -8.15 -4.02 11.05
C PHE A 53 -7.34 -4.53 9.85
N VAL A 54 -6.37 -5.40 10.15
CA VAL A 54 -5.60 -6.16 9.18
C VAL A 54 -5.68 -7.63 9.57
N PRO A 55 -6.12 -8.54 8.68
CA PRO A 55 -6.19 -9.96 8.98
C PRO A 55 -4.79 -10.56 9.12
N GLY A 56 -4.65 -11.60 9.94
CA GLY A 56 -3.40 -12.38 10.03
C GLY A 56 -2.42 -12.14 11.19
N PRO A 57 -2.71 -11.41 12.29
CA PRO A 57 -1.73 -11.30 13.37
C PRO A 57 -1.53 -12.61 14.17
N ARG A 58 -2.32 -13.66 13.92
CA ARG A 58 -2.26 -14.89 14.71
C ARG A 58 -1.26 -15.96 14.22
N PHE A 59 -0.93 -16.12 12.93
CA PHE A 59 -0.16 -17.32 12.51
C PHE A 59 0.85 -17.24 11.34
N SER A 60 0.93 -16.18 10.51
CA SER A 60 1.86 -16.23 9.35
C SER A 60 2.17 -14.89 8.65
N GLY A 61 1.81 -13.76 9.24
CA GLY A 61 1.91 -12.43 8.62
C GLY A 61 0.56 -11.92 8.11
N ALA A 62 0.52 -10.63 7.79
CA ALA A 62 -0.64 -9.95 7.22
C ALA A 62 -0.56 -9.92 5.69
N PRO A 63 -1.67 -9.70 4.95
CA PRO A 63 -1.62 -9.55 3.49
C PRO A 63 -0.63 -8.47 3.04
N PHE A 64 0.21 -8.81 2.05
CA PHE A 64 1.20 -7.91 1.46
C PHE A 64 1.41 -8.24 -0.03
N LEU A 65 2.03 -7.32 -0.75
CA LEU A 65 2.65 -7.58 -2.05
C LEU A 65 4.17 -7.63 -1.89
N CYS A 66 4.85 -8.47 -2.66
CA CYS A 66 6.29 -8.66 -2.56
C CYS A 66 6.93 -8.64 -3.95
N LEU A 67 8.11 -8.01 -4.04
CA LEU A 67 8.98 -8.01 -5.20
C LEU A 67 10.19 -8.88 -4.91
N ARG A 68 10.52 -9.77 -5.86
CA ARG A 68 11.85 -10.36 -6.00
C ARG A 68 12.47 -9.85 -7.29
N ALA A 69 13.66 -9.27 -7.21
CA ALA A 69 14.44 -8.85 -8.38
C ALA A 69 15.83 -9.46 -8.31
N GLN A 70 16.38 -9.88 -9.46
CA GLN A 70 17.71 -10.45 -9.54
C GLN A 70 18.39 -9.98 -10.82
N PRO A 71 19.43 -9.14 -10.74
CA PRO A 71 20.27 -8.83 -11.89
C PRO A 71 20.96 -10.08 -12.43
N ALA A 72 21.24 -10.12 -13.74
CA ALA A 72 22.03 -11.19 -14.33
C ALA A 72 23.42 -11.25 -13.67
N GLY A 73 23.78 -12.40 -13.08
CA GLY A 73 25.04 -12.58 -12.37
C GLY A 73 25.14 -11.92 -10.99
N GLY A 74 24.05 -11.37 -10.46
CA GLY A 74 23.99 -10.78 -9.12
C GLY A 74 23.09 -11.54 -8.14
N ASP A 75 23.15 -11.13 -6.88
CA ASP A 75 22.27 -11.66 -5.83
C ASP A 75 20.83 -11.18 -6.00
N ALA A 76 19.89 -12.00 -5.55
CA ALA A 76 18.49 -11.65 -5.54
C ALA A 76 18.16 -10.75 -4.34
N VAL A 77 17.32 -9.75 -4.57
CA VAL A 77 16.72 -8.91 -3.54
C VAL A 77 15.23 -9.18 -3.44
N THR A 78 14.74 -9.29 -2.21
CA THR A 78 13.31 -9.45 -1.89
C THR A 78 12.88 -8.32 -0.96
N ARG A 79 11.76 -7.65 -1.30
CA ARG A 79 11.18 -6.56 -0.50
C ARG A 79 9.65 -6.63 -0.57
N LEU A 80 9.00 -6.35 0.56
CA LEU A 80 7.60 -5.96 0.54
C LEU A 80 7.44 -4.69 -0.29
N LEU A 81 6.34 -4.57 -1.04
CA LEU A 81 5.97 -3.35 -1.76
C LEU A 81 5.34 -2.33 -0.81
N GLU A 82 6.07 -2.02 0.25
CA GLU A 82 5.70 -1.07 1.30
C GLU A 82 6.89 -0.16 1.63
N GLY A 83 6.59 1.06 2.06
CA GLY A 83 7.57 2.00 2.62
C GLY A 83 7.82 1.79 4.13
N PRO A 84 8.61 2.67 4.74
CA PRO A 84 9.01 2.55 6.15
C PRO A 84 7.83 2.54 7.11
N VAL A 85 7.86 1.65 8.11
CA VAL A 85 6.89 1.62 9.22
C VAL A 85 7.00 2.92 10.03
N PRO A 86 5.88 3.53 10.49
CA PRO A 86 5.91 4.70 11.36
C PRO A 86 6.69 4.43 12.65
N ALA A 87 7.42 5.43 13.14
CA ALA A 87 8.17 5.32 14.40
C ALA A 87 7.26 4.91 15.57
N GLN A 88 6.04 5.45 15.60
CA GLN A 88 5.04 5.18 16.63
C GLN A 88 4.57 3.72 16.67
N GLU A 89 4.66 2.98 15.56
CA GLU A 89 4.24 1.58 15.51
C GLU A 89 5.38 0.61 15.85
N ILE A 90 6.62 1.11 16.00
CA ILE A 90 7.81 0.33 16.34
C ILE A 90 8.19 0.48 17.82
N GLN A 91 7.83 1.59 18.47
CA GLN A 91 8.27 1.98 19.81
C GLN A 91 7.48 1.36 20.99
N GLY A 92 6.98 0.12 20.84
CA GLY A 92 6.20 -0.55 21.90
C GLY A 92 7.05 -1.34 22.91
N ASP A 93 6.57 -1.48 24.15
CA ASP A 93 7.23 -2.25 25.22
C ASP A 93 7.42 -3.73 24.87
N PHE A 94 6.58 -4.27 23.97
CA PHE A 94 6.66 -5.63 23.44
C PHE A 94 7.15 -5.69 21.99
N GLY A 95 7.80 -4.62 21.52
CA GLY A 95 8.22 -4.45 20.14
C GLY A 95 7.14 -3.88 19.24
N SER A 96 7.36 -4.01 17.93
CA SER A 96 6.49 -3.41 16.91
C SER A 96 5.18 -4.17 16.77
N VAL A 97 4.07 -3.43 16.77
CA VAL A 97 2.72 -3.96 16.51
C VAL A 97 2.33 -3.87 15.03
N ALA A 98 3.15 -3.19 14.22
CA ALA A 98 2.86 -3.00 12.81
C ALA A 98 2.80 -4.36 12.07
N PRO A 99 1.81 -4.53 11.17
CA PRO A 99 1.78 -5.70 10.30
C PRO A 99 3.10 -5.91 9.57
N ASN A 100 3.57 -7.17 9.56
CA ASN A 100 4.78 -7.58 8.86
C ASN A 100 6.08 -6.86 9.27
N HIS A 101 6.14 -6.16 10.41
CA HIS A 101 7.24 -5.25 10.76
C HIS A 101 8.67 -5.81 10.64
N GLY A 102 8.86 -7.13 10.84
CA GLY A 102 10.16 -7.78 10.71
C GLY A 102 10.62 -8.08 9.28
N MET A 103 9.76 -7.85 8.27
CA MET A 103 10.05 -8.17 6.87
C MET A 103 10.73 -6.99 6.15
N PRO A 104 11.77 -7.25 5.32
CA PRO A 104 12.42 -6.22 4.51
C PRO A 104 11.46 -5.50 3.57
N ARG A 105 11.58 -4.18 3.47
CA ARG A 105 10.70 -3.29 2.68
C ARG A 105 11.49 -2.11 2.10
N PHE A 106 10.87 -1.26 1.30
CA PHE A 106 11.56 -0.12 0.70
C PHE A 106 11.86 0.98 1.73
N GLY A 107 13.06 1.56 1.64
CA GLY A 107 13.47 2.68 2.49
C GLY A 107 12.73 4.01 2.24
N HIS A 108 12.00 4.16 1.13
CA HIS A 108 11.24 5.37 0.85
C HIS A 108 9.93 5.10 0.11
N ALA A 109 8.88 5.82 0.50
CA ALA A 109 7.58 5.86 -0.19
C ALA A 109 7.12 7.31 -0.45
N ARG A 110 6.38 7.49 -1.54
CA ARG A 110 5.60 8.70 -1.87
C ARG A 110 4.24 8.28 -2.38
N PHE A 111 3.20 9.03 -2.03
CA PHE A 111 1.84 8.78 -2.50
C PHE A 111 1.36 9.93 -3.39
N ASP A 112 1.00 9.60 -4.63
CA ASP A 112 0.41 10.53 -5.58
C ASP A 112 -1.06 10.18 -5.80
N THR A 113 -1.93 11.18 -5.87
CA THR A 113 -3.37 10.93 -5.99
C THR A 113 -4.11 11.97 -6.82
N ALA A 114 -5.12 11.46 -7.51
CA ALA A 114 -6.23 12.18 -8.11
C ALA A 114 -7.44 11.25 -7.97
N TYR A 115 -8.10 11.27 -6.79
CA TYR A 115 -9.19 10.33 -6.49
C TYR A 115 -10.17 10.23 -7.67
N PRO A 116 -10.52 9.02 -8.13
CA PRO A 116 -10.39 7.72 -7.44
C PRO A 116 -9.07 6.96 -7.67
N LEU A 117 -8.04 7.63 -8.21
CA LEU A 117 -6.75 7.05 -8.51
C LEU A 117 -5.72 7.33 -7.41
N GLY A 118 -4.92 6.32 -7.06
CA GLY A 118 -3.75 6.45 -6.19
C GLY A 118 -2.55 5.71 -6.72
N GLN A 119 -1.38 6.29 -6.45
CA GLN A 119 -0.09 5.76 -6.87
C GLN A 119 0.87 5.75 -5.69
N VAL A 120 1.53 4.62 -5.45
CA VAL A 120 2.61 4.52 -4.44
C VAL A 120 3.92 4.35 -5.18
N HIS A 121 4.83 5.30 -4.99
CA HIS A 121 6.18 5.24 -5.53
C HIS A 121 7.13 4.73 -4.45
N LEU A 122 7.82 3.63 -4.74
CA LEU A 122 8.74 2.98 -3.82
C LEU A 122 10.16 3.00 -4.41
N ARG A 123 11.12 3.41 -3.59
CA ARG A 123 12.55 3.44 -3.95
C ARG A 123 13.41 3.02 -2.78
N ASP A 124 14.49 2.32 -3.10
CA ASP A 124 15.47 1.82 -2.16
C ASP A 124 16.82 1.69 -2.90
N PRO A 125 17.93 2.23 -2.37
CA PRO A 125 19.24 2.12 -3.01
C PRO A 125 19.70 0.67 -3.26
N ASP A 126 19.25 -0.28 -2.44
CA ASP A 126 19.64 -1.69 -2.53
C ASP A 126 18.74 -2.49 -3.48
N VAL A 127 17.72 -1.84 -4.08
CA VAL A 127 16.79 -2.47 -5.02
C VAL A 127 17.05 -1.91 -6.43
N PRO A 128 17.37 -2.77 -7.42
CA PRO A 128 17.72 -2.31 -8.77
C PRO A 128 16.52 -1.80 -9.58
N LEU A 129 15.33 -1.77 -8.98
CA LEU A 129 14.08 -1.38 -9.62
C LEU A 129 13.44 -0.19 -8.88
N ARG A 130 12.87 0.73 -9.65
CA ARG A 130 11.90 1.71 -9.14
C ARG A 130 10.51 1.14 -9.31
N VAL A 131 9.74 1.05 -8.22
CA VAL A 131 8.40 0.46 -8.26
C VAL A 131 7.35 1.57 -8.16
N ARG A 132 6.31 1.44 -8.98
CA ARG A 132 5.09 2.25 -8.90
C ARG A 132 3.89 1.32 -8.82
N LEU A 133 3.20 1.34 -7.69
CA LEU A 133 1.89 0.69 -7.55
C LEU A 133 0.82 1.66 -8.05
N GLU A 134 -0.10 1.19 -8.87
CA GLU A 134 -1.26 1.94 -9.35
C GLU A 134 -2.52 1.20 -8.87
N ALA A 135 -3.37 1.90 -8.13
CA ALA A 135 -4.61 1.34 -7.60
C ALA A 135 -5.74 2.35 -7.71
N PHE A 136 -6.95 1.87 -7.96
CA PHE A 136 -8.11 2.74 -8.10
C PHE A 136 -9.35 2.15 -7.43
N ASN A 137 -10.22 3.05 -6.99
CA ASN A 137 -11.61 2.72 -6.70
C ASN A 137 -12.40 2.80 -8.02
N PRO A 138 -13.23 1.82 -8.39
CA PRO A 138 -13.99 1.87 -9.63
C PRO A 138 -15.19 2.83 -9.54
N PHE A 139 -14.97 4.07 -9.09
CA PHE A 139 -16.02 5.08 -8.89
C PHE A 139 -16.30 5.84 -10.20
N VAL A 140 -17.26 5.35 -10.99
CA VAL A 140 -17.61 5.89 -12.32
C VAL A 140 -18.96 6.62 -12.26
N PRO A 141 -18.99 7.96 -12.44
CA PRO A 141 -20.23 8.71 -12.42
C PRO A 141 -21.27 8.18 -13.41
N ALA A 142 -22.51 8.00 -12.93
CA ALA A 142 -23.66 7.51 -13.69
C ALA A 142 -23.53 6.07 -14.26
N ASP A 143 -22.55 5.29 -13.82
CA ASP A 143 -22.40 3.88 -14.19
C ASP A 143 -22.41 3.01 -12.92
N VAL A 144 -23.56 2.39 -12.66
CA VAL A 144 -23.75 1.53 -11.48
C VAL A 144 -22.96 0.23 -11.62
N GLU A 145 -22.98 -0.40 -12.80
CA GLU A 145 -22.34 -1.69 -13.03
C GLU A 145 -20.83 -1.62 -12.82
N SER A 146 -20.20 -0.54 -13.29
CA SER A 146 -18.78 -0.32 -13.02
C SER A 146 -18.51 0.04 -11.55
N SER A 147 -19.48 0.63 -10.85
CA SER A 147 -19.28 1.21 -9.51
C SER A 147 -19.67 0.32 -8.33
N SER A 148 -20.31 -0.84 -8.53
CA SER A 148 -20.84 -1.70 -7.46
C SER A 148 -20.54 -3.17 -7.64
#